data_AF-A0A367YM18-F1
#
_entry.id   AF-A0A367YM18-F1
#
_cell.length_a   1.000
_cell.length_b   1.000
_cell.length_c   1.000
_cell.angle_alpha   90.00
_cell.angle_beta   90.00
_cell.angle_gamma   90.00
#
_symmetry.space_group_name_H-M   'P 1'
#
loop_
_entity.id
_entity.type
_entity.pdbx_description
1 polymer ?
#
loop_
_entity_poly.entity_id
_entity_poly.type
_entity_poly.pdbx_seq_one_letter_code
_entity_poly.pdbx_strand_id
1 'polypeptide(L)'
;MDIDDILKDFEESSRTAQTTTTTTTSRTSPSHTSNLYQELLTSMINERMSPELLPYQHSLMSSVLSAMSSQQQYLLESHEYGDLNAGNGAMVSSDFKLLLMIIETDLERLNFIVRMYIRARITKLNKFTIFYINESNQDSGEDEEEGLLSKQEKVYLLRYFLILSQLYNNCFLKKMPQELTFLDDTRGAESMVVAPDIDQPVFIRCVLERPIILDRDGNTEIDLELVKDGVYVVKYSLVKKYIEIGDIVMI
;
A
#
# COMPACT_ATOMS: atom_id res chain seq x y z
N MET A 1 32.78 -19.69 28.80
CA MET A 1 31.69 -20.28 27.99
C MET A 1 30.43 -19.90 28.69
N ASP A 2 29.78 -18.86 28.18
CA ASP A 2 28.54 -18.36 28.74
C ASP A 2 27.41 -19.33 28.41
N ILE A 3 26.49 -19.50 29.34
CA ILE A 3 25.37 -20.46 29.25
C ILE A 3 24.49 -20.15 28.02
N ASP A 4 24.48 -18.89 27.57
CA ASP A 4 23.77 -18.43 26.38
C ASP A 4 24.35 -18.99 25.07
N ASP A 5 25.67 -19.20 24.98
CA ASP A 5 26.28 -19.85 23.81
C ASP A 5 25.91 -21.33 23.72
N ILE A 6 25.80 -22.01 24.87
CA ILE A 6 25.39 -23.42 24.95
C ILE A 6 23.91 -23.57 24.60
N LEU A 7 23.06 -22.64 25.03
CA LEU A 7 21.64 -22.63 24.69
C LEU A 7 21.42 -22.39 23.19
N LYS A 8 22.21 -21.50 22.59
CA LYS A 8 22.14 -21.19 21.16
C LYS A 8 22.58 -22.37 20.27
N ASP A 9 23.65 -23.06 20.67
CA ASP A 9 24.15 -24.26 19.99
C ASP A 9 23.18 -25.45 20.12
N PHE A 10 22.49 -25.55 21.26
CA PHE A 10 21.42 -26.53 21.47
C PHE A 10 20.18 -26.22 20.61
N GLU A 11 19.84 -24.93 20.45
CA GLU A 11 18.73 -24.50 19.61
C GLU A 11 19.02 -24.74 18.12
N GLU A 12 20.25 -24.47 17.65
CA GLU A 12 20.70 -24.79 16.29
C GLU A 12 20.72 -26.29 16.03
N SER A 13 21.23 -27.09 16.97
CA SER A 13 21.23 -28.56 16.88
C SER A 13 19.82 -29.16 16.83
N SER A 14 18.86 -28.54 17.54
CA SER A 14 17.45 -28.97 17.52
C SER A 14 16.75 -28.67 16.18
N ARG A 15 17.11 -27.57 15.50
CA ARG A 15 16.61 -27.24 14.16
C ARG A 15 17.13 -28.20 13.09
N THR A 16 18.40 -28.61 13.19
CA THR A 16 18.99 -29.57 12.23
C THR A 16 18.38 -30.97 12.37
N ALA A 17 18.09 -31.41 13.59
CA ALA A 17 17.47 -32.72 13.84
C ALA A 17 16.03 -32.85 13.30
N GLN A 18 15.25 -31.76 13.25
CA GLN A 18 13.88 -31.80 12.69
C GLN A 18 13.82 -31.93 11.16
N THR A 19 14.94 -31.78 10.45
CA THR A 19 14.95 -31.76 8.97
C THR A 19 14.96 -33.17 8.34
N THR A 20 15.25 -34.23 9.11
CA THR A 20 15.55 -35.56 8.52
C THR A 20 14.45 -36.63 8.65
N THR A 21 13.34 -36.39 9.36
CA THR A 21 12.33 -37.45 9.62
C THR A 21 10.89 -37.18 9.15
N THR A 22 10.62 -36.17 8.33
CA THR A 22 9.28 -35.96 7.76
C THR A 22 9.32 -35.61 6.28
N THR A 23 9.50 -36.61 5.43
CA THR A 23 9.11 -36.56 4.02
C THR A 23 7.67 -37.07 3.89
N THR A 24 6.86 -36.34 3.09
CA THR A 24 5.46 -36.58 2.68
C THR A 24 4.34 -35.86 3.45
N THR A 25 4.39 -34.53 3.54
CA THR A 25 3.21 -33.68 3.26
C THR A 25 3.68 -32.33 2.75
N SER A 26 3.16 -31.91 1.61
CA SER A 26 3.41 -30.63 0.95
C SER A 26 3.18 -29.44 1.89
N ARG A 27 4.26 -28.85 2.41
CA ARG A 27 4.26 -27.47 2.93
C ARG A 27 4.67 -26.55 1.79
N THR A 28 3.68 -26.03 1.06
CA THR A 28 3.85 -24.80 0.29
C THR A 28 4.16 -23.66 1.27
N SER A 29 5.16 -22.86 0.94
CA SER A 29 5.82 -21.85 1.78
C SER A 29 4.84 -20.78 2.33
N PRO A 30 4.51 -20.76 3.63
CA PRO A 30 3.61 -19.75 4.21
C PRO A 30 4.31 -18.42 4.55
N SER A 31 5.64 -18.34 4.40
CA SER A 31 6.42 -17.13 4.72
C SER A 31 6.22 -16.01 3.70
N HIS A 32 6.28 -16.31 2.40
CA HIS A 32 6.19 -15.28 1.35
C HIS A 32 4.80 -14.63 1.28
N THR A 33 3.72 -15.40 1.45
CA THR A 33 2.34 -14.88 1.38
C THR A 33 1.94 -14.09 2.61
N SER A 34 2.38 -14.52 3.80
CA SER A 34 2.16 -13.77 5.05
C SER A 34 2.89 -12.42 5.03
N ASN A 35 4.11 -12.41 4.49
CA ASN A 35 4.88 -11.18 4.29
C ASN A 35 4.18 -10.24 3.30
N LEU A 36 3.66 -10.77 2.18
CA LEU A 36 2.94 -9.99 1.18
C LEU A 36 1.69 -9.31 1.74
N TYR A 37 0.91 -10.03 2.56
CA TYR A 37 -0.27 -9.47 3.22
C TYR A 37 0.10 -8.34 4.19
N GLN A 38 1.13 -8.55 5.00
CA GLN A 38 1.59 -7.57 5.97
C GLN A 38 2.12 -6.31 5.26
N GLU A 39 2.87 -6.47 4.17
CA GLU A 39 3.39 -5.37 3.36
C GLU A 39 2.28 -4.57 2.67
N LEU A 40 1.24 -5.25 2.16
CA LEU A 40 0.07 -4.58 1.62
C LEU A 40 -0.68 -3.79 2.71
N LEU A 41 -0.77 -4.35 3.91
CA LEU A 41 -1.43 -3.70 5.04
C LEU A 41 -0.64 -2.46 5.49
N THR A 42 0.69 -2.53 5.61
CA THR A 42 1.52 -1.37 5.96
C THR A 42 1.43 -0.30 4.89
N SER A 43 1.52 -0.67 3.61
CA SER A 43 1.34 0.23 2.48
C SER A 43 -0.04 0.91 2.49
N MET A 44 -1.10 0.17 2.82
CA MET A 44 -2.46 0.70 2.95
C MET A 44 -2.61 1.70 4.11
N ILE A 45 -2.07 1.38 5.28
CA ILE A 45 -2.11 2.30 6.43
C ILE A 45 -1.29 3.55 6.12
N ASN A 46 -0.09 3.37 5.57
CA ASN A 46 0.78 4.48 5.20
C ASN A 46 0.07 5.41 4.21
N GLU A 47 -0.51 4.86 3.15
CA GLU A 47 -1.26 5.65 2.17
C GLU A 47 -2.49 6.34 2.78
N ARG A 48 -3.14 5.78 3.80
CA ARG A 48 -4.27 6.45 4.45
C ARG A 48 -3.84 7.62 5.33
N MET A 49 -2.70 7.49 5.99
CA MET A 49 -2.23 8.47 6.98
C MET A 49 -1.32 9.56 6.38
N SER A 50 -0.77 9.35 5.19
CA SER A 50 0.03 10.38 4.52
C SER A 50 -0.83 11.52 3.96
N PRO A 51 -0.36 12.79 4.07
CA PRO A 51 -1.04 13.94 3.48
C PRO A 51 -0.85 14.01 1.95
N GLU A 52 0.26 13.48 1.44
CA GLU A 52 0.54 13.33 0.00
C GLU A 52 0.33 11.89 -0.48
N LEU A 53 0.25 11.70 -1.79
CA LEU A 53 0.26 10.39 -2.44
C LEU A 53 1.66 9.77 -2.35
N LEU A 54 1.73 8.52 -1.90
CA LEU A 54 3.00 7.78 -1.86
C LEU A 54 3.31 7.13 -3.22
N PRO A 55 4.56 6.71 -3.47
CA PRO A 55 4.91 5.92 -4.65
C PRO A 55 4.08 4.65 -4.78
N TYR A 56 3.64 4.32 -6.00
CA TYR A 56 2.84 3.14 -6.23
C TYR A 56 3.72 1.89 -6.27
N GLN A 57 3.47 0.94 -5.36
CA GLN A 57 4.19 -0.34 -5.34
C GLN A 57 3.69 -1.29 -6.44
N HIS A 58 4.26 -1.15 -7.65
CA HIS A 58 3.89 -1.92 -8.84
C HIS A 58 4.11 -3.43 -8.68
N SER A 59 5.29 -3.81 -8.19
CA SER A 59 5.68 -5.21 -7.98
C SER A 59 4.76 -5.91 -6.98
N LEU A 60 4.56 -5.29 -5.80
CA LEU A 60 3.72 -5.81 -4.74
C LEU A 60 2.29 -6.03 -5.22
N MET A 61 1.68 -5.01 -5.85
CA MET A 61 0.30 -5.11 -6.29
C MET A 61 0.12 -6.15 -7.39
N SER A 62 1.07 -6.25 -8.34
CA SER A 62 1.04 -7.27 -9.39
C SER A 62 1.08 -8.69 -8.81
N SER A 63 1.96 -8.93 -7.83
CA SER A 63 2.05 -10.21 -7.13
C SER A 63 0.77 -10.54 -6.35
N VAL A 64 0.21 -9.57 -5.61
CA VAL A 64 -1.06 -9.74 -4.87
C VAL A 64 -2.20 -10.08 -5.82
N LEU A 65 -2.38 -9.31 -6.90
CA LEU A 65 -3.46 -9.52 -7.86
C LEU A 65 -3.34 -10.87 -8.59
N SER A 66 -2.12 -11.28 -8.93
CA SER A 66 -1.86 -12.59 -9.54
C SER A 66 -2.17 -13.74 -8.58
N ALA A 67 -1.76 -13.62 -7.31
CA ALA A 67 -2.06 -14.60 -6.27
C ALA A 67 -3.57 -14.69 -6.00
N MET A 68 -4.26 -13.55 -5.94
CA MET A 68 -5.71 -13.48 -5.80
C MET A 68 -6.42 -14.16 -6.96
N SER A 69 -6.04 -13.84 -8.20
CA SER A 69 -6.63 -14.44 -9.40
C SER A 69 -6.44 -15.96 -9.42
N SER A 70 -5.25 -16.44 -9.03
CA SER A 70 -4.95 -17.87 -8.93
C SER A 70 -5.80 -18.57 -7.85
N GLN A 71 -5.99 -17.92 -6.69
CA GLN A 71 -6.87 -18.43 -5.63
C GLN A 71 -8.35 -18.42 -6.04
N GLN A 72 -8.80 -17.40 -6.76
CA GLN A 72 -10.16 -17.34 -7.32
C GLN A 72 -10.39 -18.48 -8.31
N GLN A 73 -9.42 -18.75 -9.19
CA GLN A 73 -9.51 -19.85 -10.14
C GLN A 73 -9.57 -21.21 -9.43
N TYR A 74 -8.76 -21.40 -8.40
CA TYR A 74 -8.79 -22.61 -7.57
C TYR A 74 -10.15 -22.79 -6.88
N LEU A 75 -10.75 -21.73 -6.34
CA LEU A 75 -12.08 -21.77 -5.76
C LEU A 75 -13.15 -22.18 -6.78
N LEU A 76 -13.10 -21.61 -7.99
CA LEU A 76 -14.04 -21.96 -9.06
C LEU A 76 -13.94 -23.44 -9.45
N GLU A 77 -12.73 -23.92 -9.66
CA GLU A 77 -12.46 -25.32 -10.02
C GLU A 77 -12.93 -26.28 -8.92
N SER A 78 -12.58 -26.00 -7.65
CA SER A 78 -12.98 -26.84 -6.52
C SER A 78 -14.49 -26.83 -6.24
N HIS A 79 -15.18 -25.72 -6.52
CA HIS A 79 -16.65 -25.68 -6.51
C HIS A 79 -17.26 -26.57 -7.60
N GLU A 80 -16.72 -26.53 -8.81
CA GLU A 80 -17.17 -27.37 -9.94
C GLU A 80 -16.97 -28.86 -9.63
N TYR A 81 -15.79 -29.25 -9.13
CA TYR A 81 -15.52 -30.64 -8.72
C TYR A 81 -16.35 -31.12 -7.53
N GLY A 82 -16.69 -30.21 -6.60
CA GLY A 82 -17.56 -30.51 -5.46
C GLY A 82 -19.00 -30.81 -5.87
N ASP A 83 -19.53 -30.09 -6.86
CA ASP A 83 -20.90 -30.25 -7.35
C ASP A 83 -21.07 -31.52 -8.20
N LEU A 84 -20.06 -31.84 -9.03
CA LEU A 84 -20.05 -33.06 -9.84
C LEU A 84 -20.01 -34.35 -8.99
N ASN A 85 -19.37 -34.33 -7.82
CA ASN A 85 -19.30 -35.50 -6.92
C ASN A 85 -20.48 -35.59 -5.95
N ALA A 86 -21.22 -34.50 -5.71
CA ALA A 86 -22.44 -34.51 -4.91
C ALA A 86 -23.54 -35.38 -5.53
N GLY A 87 -23.56 -35.53 -6.86
CA GLY A 87 -24.47 -36.42 -7.58
C GLY A 87 -24.20 -37.93 -7.38
N ASN A 88 -22.98 -38.31 -6.99
CA ASN A 88 -22.56 -39.72 -6.88
C ASN A 88 -22.61 -40.29 -5.45
N GLY A 89 -23.25 -39.60 -4.50
CA GLY A 89 -23.44 -40.11 -3.13
C GLY A 89 -22.18 -40.20 -2.28
N ALA A 90 -21.04 -39.73 -2.79
CA ALA A 90 -19.86 -39.48 -1.98
C ALA A 90 -20.17 -38.23 -1.14
N MET A 91 -20.38 -38.43 0.15
CA MET A 91 -20.51 -37.34 1.12
C MET A 91 -19.27 -36.44 0.96
N VAL A 92 -19.40 -35.31 0.26
CA VAL A 92 -18.36 -34.27 0.24
C VAL A 92 -18.08 -33.98 1.70
N SER A 93 -16.89 -34.35 2.17
CA SER A 93 -16.54 -34.26 3.59
C SER A 93 -16.85 -32.83 4.05
N SER A 94 -17.64 -32.67 5.11
CA SER A 94 -18.00 -31.36 5.65
C SER A 94 -16.77 -30.48 5.89
N ASP A 95 -15.62 -31.11 6.14
CA ASP A 95 -14.32 -30.48 6.32
C ASP A 95 -13.81 -29.77 5.06
N PHE A 96 -14.06 -30.33 3.87
CA PHE A 96 -13.67 -29.71 2.59
C PHE A 96 -14.49 -28.46 2.29
N LYS A 97 -15.80 -28.50 2.59
CA LYS A 97 -16.67 -27.33 2.45
C LYS A 97 -16.27 -26.21 3.41
N LEU A 98 -15.92 -26.55 4.65
CA LEU A 98 -15.42 -25.59 5.63
C LEU A 98 -14.11 -24.94 5.19
N LEU A 99 -13.17 -25.73 4.67
CA LEU A 99 -11.91 -25.21 4.11
C LEU A 99 -12.18 -24.21 2.98
N LEU A 100 -13.12 -24.52 2.08
CA LEU A 100 -13.47 -23.66 0.96
C LEU A 100 -14.06 -22.32 1.43
N MET A 101 -14.95 -22.37 2.42
CA MET A 101 -15.54 -21.17 3.03
C MET A 101 -14.47 -20.27 3.70
N ILE A 102 -13.44 -20.86 4.32
CA ILE A 102 -12.32 -20.11 4.91
C ILE A 102 -11.55 -19.38 3.80
N ILE A 103 -11.20 -20.08 2.73
CA ILE A 103 -10.46 -19.49 1.60
C ILE A 103 -11.28 -18.36 0.96
N GLU A 104 -12.58 -18.55 0.75
CA GLU A 104 -13.49 -17.52 0.23
C GLU A 104 -13.50 -16.28 1.14
N THR A 105 -13.65 -16.48 2.45
CA THR A 105 -13.65 -15.38 3.43
C THR A 105 -12.31 -14.62 3.43
N ASP A 106 -11.18 -15.31 3.33
CA ASP A 106 -9.87 -14.65 3.28
C ASP A 106 -9.65 -13.87 1.98
N LEU A 107 -10.22 -14.36 0.87
CA LEU A 107 -10.19 -13.67 -0.42
C LEU A 107 -11.02 -12.38 -0.39
N GLU A 108 -12.18 -12.40 0.27
CA GLU A 108 -12.98 -11.20 0.49
C GLU A 108 -12.24 -10.17 1.35
N ARG A 109 -11.54 -10.61 2.40
CA ARG A 109 -10.71 -9.73 3.26
C ARG A 109 -9.58 -9.08 2.47
N LEU A 110 -8.89 -9.83 1.61
CA LEU A 110 -7.82 -9.30 0.77
C LEU A 110 -8.37 -8.32 -0.29
N ASN A 111 -9.50 -8.65 -0.91
CA ASN A 111 -10.23 -7.76 -1.82
C ASN A 111 -10.58 -6.43 -1.16
N PHE A 112 -11.04 -6.47 0.09
CA PHE A 112 -11.38 -5.28 0.86
C PHE A 112 -10.16 -4.38 1.04
N ILE A 113 -9.01 -4.93 1.42
CA ILE A 113 -7.77 -4.17 1.64
C ILE A 113 -7.30 -3.52 0.34
N VAL A 114 -7.24 -4.27 -0.78
CA VAL A 114 -6.86 -3.72 -2.09
C VAL A 114 -7.81 -2.58 -2.51
N ARG A 115 -9.12 -2.77 -2.35
CA ARG A 115 -10.11 -1.72 -2.66
C ARG A 115 -9.95 -0.50 -1.77
N MET A 116 -9.65 -0.68 -0.49
CA MET A 116 -9.41 0.44 0.43
C MET A 116 -8.16 1.22 0.04
N TYR A 117 -7.05 0.53 -0.29
CA TYR A 117 -5.82 1.16 -0.77
C TYR A 117 -6.07 2.01 -2.02
N ILE A 118 -6.69 1.43 -3.06
CA ILE A 118 -6.96 2.15 -4.31
C ILE A 118 -7.94 3.31 -4.08
N ARG A 119 -8.96 3.14 -3.24
CA ARG A 119 -9.91 4.24 -2.94
C ARG A 119 -9.24 5.39 -2.20
N ALA A 120 -8.33 5.11 -1.26
CA ALA A 120 -7.56 6.15 -0.56
C ALA A 120 -6.75 6.98 -1.56
N ARG A 121 -6.04 6.31 -2.48
CA ARG A 121 -5.27 6.95 -3.56
C ARG A 121 -6.14 7.81 -4.48
N ILE A 122 -7.24 7.26 -4.99
CA ILE A 122 -8.17 8.01 -5.85
C ILE A 122 -8.73 9.25 -5.12
N THR A 123 -9.00 9.15 -3.82
CA THR A 123 -9.50 10.29 -3.04
C THR A 123 -8.49 11.43 -3.00
N LYS A 124 -7.19 11.12 -2.83
CA LYS A 124 -6.10 12.11 -2.89
C LYS A 124 -5.90 12.68 -4.30
N LEU A 125 -5.93 11.83 -5.32
CA LEU A 125 -5.83 12.24 -6.73
C LEU A 125 -6.95 13.22 -7.12
N ASN A 126 -8.17 12.99 -6.64
CA ASN A 126 -9.30 13.90 -6.88
C ASN A 126 -9.14 15.24 -6.14
N LYS A 127 -8.50 15.25 -4.97
CA LYS A 127 -8.24 16.49 -4.21
C LYS A 127 -7.13 17.33 -4.86
N PHE A 128 -6.09 16.67 -5.35
CA PHE A 128 -4.88 17.30 -5.85
C PHE A 128 -4.68 17.03 -7.36
N THR A 129 -5.75 17.14 -8.15
CA THR A 129 -5.75 16.73 -9.56
C THR A 129 -4.74 17.50 -10.41
N ILE A 130 -4.75 18.84 -10.33
CA ILE A 130 -3.88 19.69 -11.15
C ILE A 130 -2.41 19.51 -10.75
N PHE A 131 -2.14 19.39 -9.44
CA PHE A 131 -0.82 19.16 -8.89
C PHE A 131 -0.20 17.87 -9.45
N TYR A 132 -0.90 16.74 -9.35
CA TYR A 132 -0.38 15.46 -9.85
C TYR A 132 -0.33 15.36 -11.38
N ILE A 133 -1.16 16.11 -12.12
CA ILE A 133 -1.00 16.19 -13.59
C ILE A 133 0.32 16.89 -13.93
N ASN A 134 0.62 18.02 -13.28
CA ASN A 134 1.86 18.76 -13.52
C ASN A 134 3.09 17.94 -13.13
N GLU A 135 3.03 17.24 -11.99
CA GLU A 135 4.09 16.36 -11.52
C GLU A 135 4.27 15.16 -12.46
N SER A 136 3.18 14.52 -12.91
CA SER A 136 3.24 13.41 -13.87
C SER A 136 3.82 13.78 -15.24
N ASN A 137 3.69 15.05 -15.65
CA ASN A 137 4.30 15.56 -16.87
C ASN A 137 5.81 15.82 -16.68
N GLN A 138 6.23 16.21 -15.48
CA GLN A 138 7.65 16.38 -15.14
C GLN A 138 8.37 15.05 -14.99
N ASP A 139 7.70 14.03 -14.46
CA ASP A 139 8.20 12.66 -14.23
C ASP A 139 8.35 11.81 -15.51
N SER A 140 8.45 12.43 -16.69
CA SER A 140 8.66 11.74 -17.97
C SER A 140 10.10 11.18 -18.14
N GLY A 141 10.85 11.06 -17.04
CA GLY A 141 12.20 10.49 -16.98
C GLY A 141 12.18 8.98 -16.71
N GLU A 142 12.38 8.22 -17.79
CA GLU A 142 12.96 6.87 -17.95
C GLU A 142 12.45 5.64 -17.15
N ASP A 143 11.83 5.74 -15.96
CA ASP A 143 11.47 4.54 -15.17
C ASP A 143 9.95 4.34 -14.97
N GLU A 144 9.29 3.65 -15.91
CA GLU A 144 7.86 3.32 -15.85
C GLU A 144 7.47 2.37 -14.69
N GLU A 145 8.45 1.72 -14.05
CA GLU A 145 8.22 0.70 -13.01
C GLU A 145 8.28 1.26 -11.57
N GLU A 146 8.88 2.42 -11.35
CA GLU A 146 8.93 3.14 -10.05
C GLU A 146 8.15 4.45 -10.09
N GLY A 147 7.15 4.54 -10.96
CA GLY A 147 6.33 5.74 -11.10
C GLY A 147 5.45 6.03 -9.86
N LEU A 148 5.28 7.32 -9.55
CA LEU A 148 4.37 7.79 -8.50
C LEU A 148 2.91 7.33 -8.71
N LEU A 149 2.49 7.18 -9.98
CA LEU A 149 1.14 6.82 -10.39
C LEU A 149 1.10 5.56 -11.25
N SER A 150 0.11 4.72 -11.00
CA SER A 150 -0.20 3.57 -11.84
C SER A 150 -0.73 3.99 -13.22
N LYS A 151 -0.54 3.15 -14.26
CA LYS A 151 -0.99 3.41 -15.64
C LYS A 151 -2.49 3.72 -15.69
N GLN A 152 -3.28 2.96 -14.93
CA GLN A 152 -4.73 3.13 -14.81
C GLN A 152 -5.09 4.42 -14.07
N GLU A 153 -4.31 4.81 -13.06
CA GLU A 153 -4.49 6.06 -12.31
C GLU A 153 -4.22 7.27 -13.19
N LYS A 154 -3.16 7.25 -14.02
CA LYS A 154 -2.87 8.31 -15.01
C LYS A 154 -4.03 8.50 -15.99
N VAL A 155 -4.57 7.40 -16.53
CA VAL A 155 -5.74 7.45 -17.43
C VAL A 155 -6.98 8.00 -16.72
N TYR A 156 -7.22 7.58 -15.48
CA TYR A 156 -8.33 8.09 -14.67
C TYR A 156 -8.20 9.61 -14.44
N LEU A 157 -7.03 10.07 -14.06
CA LEU A 157 -6.73 11.47 -13.75
C LEU A 157 -6.98 12.39 -14.95
N LEU A 158 -6.47 12.01 -16.13
CA LEU A 158 -6.68 12.75 -17.37
C LEU A 158 -8.16 12.82 -17.77
N ARG A 159 -8.89 11.71 -17.65
CA ARG A 159 -10.33 11.67 -17.93
C ARG A 159 -11.12 12.53 -16.96
N TYR A 160 -10.79 12.46 -15.67
CA TYR A 160 -11.43 13.26 -14.63
C TYR A 160 -11.22 14.76 -14.88
N PHE A 161 -9.99 15.17 -15.16
CA PHE A 161 -9.66 16.56 -15.48
C PHE A 161 -10.39 17.07 -16.73
N LEU A 162 -10.49 16.24 -17.78
CA LEU A 162 -11.21 16.60 -19.00
C LEU A 162 -12.70 16.85 -18.72
N ILE A 163 -13.35 15.96 -17.97
CA ILE A 163 -14.78 16.09 -17.62
C ILE A 163 -15.01 17.34 -16.77
N LEU A 164 -14.15 17.58 -15.78
CA LEU A 164 -14.22 18.75 -14.91
C LEU A 164 -14.03 20.05 -15.68
N SER A 165 -13.05 20.09 -16.60
CA SER A 165 -12.81 21.23 -17.48
C SER A 165 -14.01 21.49 -18.40
N GLN A 166 -14.61 20.44 -18.97
CA GLN A 166 -15.82 20.56 -19.79
C GLN A 166 -17.01 21.08 -19.00
N LEU A 167 -17.19 20.60 -17.76
CA LEU A 167 -18.24 21.07 -16.86
C LEU A 167 -18.07 22.56 -16.56
N TYR A 168 -16.88 22.98 -16.12
CA TYR A 168 -16.60 24.39 -15.82
C TYR A 168 -16.77 25.28 -17.06
N ASN A 169 -16.30 24.81 -18.21
CA ASN A 169 -16.46 25.52 -19.48
C ASN A 169 -17.94 25.73 -19.84
N ASN A 170 -18.77 24.70 -19.69
CA ASN A 170 -20.20 24.78 -19.98
C ASN A 170 -20.98 25.58 -18.93
N CYS A 171 -20.60 25.53 -17.66
CA CYS A 171 -21.32 26.22 -16.59
C CYS A 171 -21.00 27.72 -16.55
N PHE A 172 -19.72 28.11 -16.56
CA PHE A 172 -19.35 29.49 -16.28
C PHE A 172 -18.12 30.05 -17.04
N LEU A 173 -17.11 29.24 -17.40
CA LEU A 173 -15.89 29.80 -18.02
C LEU A 173 -16.15 30.42 -19.41
N LYS A 174 -17.13 29.93 -20.18
CA LYS A 174 -17.54 30.54 -21.46
C LYS A 174 -18.00 32.00 -21.34
N LYS A 175 -18.47 32.41 -20.16
CA LYS A 175 -18.97 33.76 -19.91
C LYS A 175 -17.93 34.68 -19.27
N MET A 176 -16.76 34.13 -18.89
CA MET A 176 -15.68 34.90 -18.27
C MET A 176 -14.71 35.47 -19.31
N PRO A 177 -14.06 36.60 -19.01
CA PRO A 177 -12.96 37.13 -19.81
C PRO A 177 -11.82 36.10 -19.94
N GLN A 178 -11.13 36.08 -21.08
CA GLN A 178 -10.10 35.07 -21.39
C GLN A 178 -9.00 34.95 -20.33
N GLU A 179 -8.66 36.06 -19.68
CA GLU A 179 -7.64 36.11 -18.63
C GLU A 179 -7.99 35.26 -17.40
N LEU A 180 -9.28 35.08 -17.10
CA LEU A 180 -9.77 34.31 -15.94
C LEU A 180 -10.26 32.91 -16.31
N THR A 181 -9.98 32.45 -17.54
CA THR A 181 -10.40 31.11 -18.00
C THR A 181 -9.40 30.00 -17.67
N PHE A 182 -8.18 30.38 -17.28
CA PHE A 182 -7.11 29.46 -16.90
C PHE A 182 -7.36 28.90 -15.49
N LEU A 183 -7.25 27.57 -15.35
CA LEU A 183 -7.50 26.83 -14.10
C LEU A 183 -6.20 26.55 -13.31
N ASP A 184 -5.06 26.97 -13.84
CA ASP A 184 -3.71 26.78 -13.32
C ASP A 184 -3.04 28.11 -12.92
N ASP A 185 -3.83 29.16 -12.71
CA ASP A 185 -3.28 30.47 -12.40
C ASP A 185 -2.63 30.50 -11.00
N THR A 186 -1.32 30.75 -11.01
CA THR A 186 -0.47 30.87 -9.82
C THR A 186 -0.06 32.34 -9.58
N ARG A 187 -0.54 33.29 -10.39
CA ARG A 187 -0.16 34.72 -10.32
C ARG A 187 -1.00 35.52 -9.32
N GLY A 188 -2.10 34.94 -8.83
CA GLY A 188 -2.94 35.52 -7.79
C GLY A 188 -2.26 35.57 -6.41
N ALA A 189 -2.96 36.14 -5.42
CA ALA A 189 -2.53 36.14 -4.02
C ALA A 189 -2.54 34.73 -3.40
N GLU A 190 -3.29 33.81 -3.99
CA GLU A 190 -3.38 32.39 -3.61
C GLU A 190 -3.28 31.54 -4.90
N SER A 191 -2.47 30.49 -4.86
CA SER A 191 -2.33 29.57 -5.99
C SER A 191 -3.61 28.75 -6.15
N MET A 192 -4.18 28.70 -7.36
CA MET A 192 -5.32 27.82 -7.64
C MET A 192 -4.95 26.32 -7.63
N VAL A 193 -3.65 26.02 -7.67
CA VAL A 193 -3.15 24.65 -7.59
C VAL A 193 -3.11 24.22 -6.12
N VAL A 194 -4.09 23.41 -5.72
CA VAL A 194 -4.11 22.79 -4.40
C VAL A 194 -2.98 21.77 -4.32
N ALA A 195 -2.01 22.02 -3.44
CA ALA A 195 -0.90 21.11 -3.15
C ALA A 195 -1.11 20.38 -1.81
N PRO A 196 -0.52 19.18 -1.63
CA PRO A 196 -0.49 18.50 -0.35
C PRO A 196 0.24 19.31 0.73
N ASP A 197 -0.27 19.28 1.96
CA ASP A 197 0.39 19.93 3.11
C ASP A 197 1.42 18.98 3.72
N ILE A 198 2.70 19.26 3.47
CA ILE A 198 3.84 18.43 3.92
C ILE A 198 4.12 18.64 5.42
N ASP A 199 3.60 19.70 6.02
CA ASP A 199 3.84 20.04 7.43
C ASP A 199 2.75 19.52 8.38
N GLN A 200 1.78 18.77 7.84
CA GLN A 200 0.74 18.12 8.63
C GLN A 200 1.36 17.14 9.64
N PRO A 201 0.95 17.18 10.93
CA PRO A 201 1.42 16.24 11.93
C PRO A 201 0.85 14.83 11.65
N VAL A 202 1.74 13.84 11.65
CA VAL A 202 1.41 12.42 11.45
C VAL A 202 1.85 11.60 12.67
N PHE A 203 1.08 10.57 12.97
CA PHE A 203 1.45 9.58 13.99
C PHE A 203 2.32 8.50 13.36
N ILE A 204 3.47 8.26 13.97
CA ILE A 204 4.45 7.30 13.49
C ILE A 204 4.81 6.29 14.57
N ARG A 205 5.17 5.09 14.14
CA ARG A 205 5.78 4.05 14.95
C ARG A 205 7.12 3.65 14.33
N CYS A 206 8.18 3.69 15.13
CA CYS A 206 9.51 3.27 14.69
C CYS A 206 9.61 1.74 14.71
N VAL A 207 9.94 1.13 13.56
CA VAL A 207 10.18 -0.32 13.46
C VAL A 207 11.67 -0.64 13.64
N LEU A 208 12.53 0.34 13.34
CA LEU A 208 13.97 0.18 13.33
C LEU A 208 14.56 0.11 14.75
N GLU A 209 15.60 -0.71 14.91
CA GLU A 209 16.24 -0.95 16.20
C GLU A 209 17.32 0.08 16.55
N ARG A 210 17.84 0.79 15.55
CA ARG A 210 18.75 1.93 15.75
C ARG A 210 17.94 3.22 16.01
N PRO A 211 18.38 4.08 16.92
CA PRO A 211 17.73 5.36 17.13
C PRO A 211 17.89 6.23 15.87
N ILE A 212 16.77 6.68 15.32
CA ILE A 212 16.76 7.69 14.25
C ILE A 212 16.71 9.05 14.93
N ILE A 213 17.68 9.89 14.63
CA ILE A 213 17.73 11.26 15.13
C ILE A 213 17.06 12.15 14.08
N LEU A 214 15.91 12.72 14.42
CA LEU A 214 15.27 13.74 13.59
C LEU A 214 15.76 15.12 14.03
N ASP A 215 16.51 15.77 13.15
CA ASP A 215 16.93 17.16 13.31
C ASP A 215 15.75 18.07 12.97
N ARG A 216 15.24 18.80 13.96
CA ARG A 216 14.04 19.65 13.79
C ARG A 216 14.47 21.05 13.39
N ASP A 217 14.61 21.27 12.08
CA ASP A 217 14.70 22.58 11.42
C ASP A 217 15.54 23.61 12.21
N GLY A 218 16.77 23.26 12.58
CA GLY A 218 17.86 24.16 13.01
C GLY A 218 17.63 25.13 14.18
N ASN A 219 16.46 25.15 14.82
CA ASN A 219 16.04 26.23 15.73
C ASN A 219 15.69 25.74 17.15
N THR A 220 15.75 24.44 17.42
CA THR A 220 15.54 23.89 18.77
C THR A 220 16.60 22.83 19.04
N GLU A 221 17.42 23.00 20.09
CA GLU A 221 18.52 22.11 20.50
C GLU A 221 18.10 20.68 20.95
N ILE A 222 16.91 20.22 20.57
CA ILE A 222 16.37 18.93 20.99
C ILE A 222 16.20 18.06 19.74
N ASP A 223 17.26 17.30 19.46
CA ASP A 223 17.25 16.15 18.59
C ASP A 223 16.18 15.15 19.08
N LEU A 224 15.19 14.84 18.24
CA LEU A 224 14.19 13.84 18.60
C LEU A 224 14.73 12.46 18.25
N GLU A 225 15.09 11.69 19.27
CA GLU A 225 15.49 10.29 19.13
C GLU A 225 14.24 9.37 19.08
N LEU A 226 14.04 8.72 17.94
CA LEU A 226 13.01 7.71 17.75
C LEU A 226 13.51 6.36 18.29
N VAL A 227 12.92 5.90 19.40
CA VAL A 227 13.19 4.59 19.99
C VAL A 227 12.32 3.53 19.32
N LYS A 228 12.84 2.30 19.21
CA LYS A 228 12.12 1.12 18.69
C LYS A 228 10.76 0.96 19.37
N ASP A 229 9.72 0.73 18.56
CA ASP A 229 8.31 0.59 18.95
C ASP A 229 7.72 1.80 19.70
N GLY A 230 8.45 2.91 19.79
CA GLY A 230 7.92 4.19 20.27
C GLY A 230 6.95 4.80 19.28
N VAL A 231 5.89 5.43 19.81
CA VAL A 231 4.90 6.17 19.04
C VAL A 231 5.16 7.66 19.20
N TYR A 232 5.30 8.37 18.09
CA TYR A 232 5.63 9.79 18.07
C TYR A 232 4.71 10.56 17.13
N VAL A 233 4.57 11.86 17.41
CA VAL A 233 3.86 12.81 16.54
C VAL A 233 4.90 13.77 15.97
N VAL A 234 5.04 13.76 14.65
CA VAL A 234 6.06 14.54 13.95
C VAL A 234 5.48 15.13 12.68
N LYS A 235 6.11 16.18 12.16
CA LYS A 235 5.76 16.73 10.84
C LYS A 235 6.11 15.71 9.76
N TYR A 236 5.22 15.53 8.79
CA TYR A 236 5.43 14.59 7.70
C TYR A 236 6.70 14.89 6.87
N SER A 237 7.05 16.18 6.69
CA SER A 237 8.26 16.65 6.02
C SER A 237 9.56 16.02 6.53
N LEU A 238 9.66 15.74 7.83
CA LEU A 238 10.85 15.17 8.46
C LEU A 238 10.95 13.64 8.26
N VAL A 239 9.81 12.97 8.07
CA VAL A 239 9.73 11.51 8.07
C VAL A 239 9.51 10.88 6.70
N LYS A 240 9.20 11.68 5.68
CA LYS A 240 8.96 11.22 4.31
C LYS A 240 9.99 10.19 3.81
N LYS A 241 11.28 10.52 3.92
CA LYS A 241 12.38 9.64 3.46
C LYS A 241 12.42 8.31 4.21
N TYR A 242 12.17 8.33 5.50
CA TYR A 242 12.19 7.12 6.33
C TYR A 242 10.96 6.23 6.11
N ILE A 243 9.84 6.81 5.68
CA ILE A 243 8.64 6.08 5.26
C ILE A 243 8.88 5.39 3.91
N GLU A 244 9.54 6.06 2.96
CA GLU A 244 9.89 5.47 1.65
C GLU A 244 10.86 4.28 1.79
N ILE A 245 11.79 4.36 2.75
CA ILE A 245 12.72 3.26 3.06
C ILE A 245 12.01 2.11 3.81
N GLY A 246 10.94 2.41 4.55
CA GLY A 246 10.18 1.43 5.34
C GLY A 246 10.64 1.28 6.80
N ASP A 247 11.50 2.17 7.29
CA ASP A 247 12.01 2.17 8.67
C ASP A 247 10.94 2.62 9.69
N ILE A 248 9.99 3.43 9.20
CA ILE A 248 8.89 4.01 9.97
C ILE A 248 7.57 3.62 9.33
N VAL A 249 6.62 3.22 10.17
CA VAL A 249 5.24 2.91 9.76
C VAL A 249 4.30 3.92 10.38
N MET A 250 3.38 4.46 9.59
CA MET A 250 2.33 5.33 10.10
C MET A 250 1.24 4.51 10.80
N ILE A 251 0.54 5.13 11.75
CA ILE A 251 -0.55 4.49 12.51
C ILE A 251 -1.86 5.24 12.41
#